data_AF-A0AAN0JN46-F1
#
_entry.id   AF-A0AAN0JN46-F1
#
_cell.length_a   1.000
_cell.length_b   1.000
_cell.length_c   1.000
_cell.angle_alpha   90.00
_cell.angle_beta   90.00
_cell.angle_gamma   90.00
#
_symmetry.space_group_name_H-M   'P 1'
#
loop_
_entity.id
_entity.type
_entity.pdbx_description
1 polymer ?
#
loop_
_entity_poly.entity_id
_entity_poly.type
_entity_poly.pdbx_seq_one_letter_code
_entity_poly.pdbx_strand_id
1 'polypeptide(L)'
;MFCITCTCTFIDVPSVDENSLNHHDVLDNENRLVNSVQFNGLTREEGAKAITQLLEWRWLVTYQKPKNLKTTYPKCGSVATRETDAIDTFVDSTWYFLRYINPMDANNIVNKDLASQWLPVYFYLGGIEHAVLHLLYSRFIMHFLYDIGVVPVKEPFEKLITQAQKDICS
;
A
#
# COMPACT_ATOMS: atom_id res chain seq x y z
N MET A 1 -11.31 1.05 -13.53
CA MET A 1 -11.46 -0.22 -12.79
C MET A 1 -10.24 -0.34 -11.90
N PHE A 2 -10.31 0.15 -10.66
CA PHE A 2 -9.21 0.04 -9.69
C PHE A 2 -9.62 -1.01 -8.66
N CYS A 3 -9.05 -2.21 -8.82
CA CYS A 3 -9.05 -3.25 -7.80
C CYS A 3 -7.88 -2.91 -6.86
N ILE A 4 -8.18 -2.39 -5.68
CA ILE A 4 -7.19 -2.26 -4.60
C ILE A 4 -7.43 -3.46 -3.68
N THR A 5 -6.88 -4.62 -4.04
CA THR A 5 -6.64 -5.67 -3.05
C THR A 5 -5.42 -5.26 -2.26
N CYS A 6 -5.67 -4.88 -1.01
CA CYS A 6 -4.69 -4.63 0.01
C CYS A 6 -3.96 -5.93 0.36
N THR A 7 -2.74 -6.10 -0.15
CA THR A 7 -1.72 -7.02 0.38
C THR A 7 -0.36 -6.41 0.12
N CYS A 8 0.01 -5.40 0.91
CA CYS A 8 1.42 -5.08 1.12
C CYS A 8 1.91 -5.97 2.27
N THR A 9 2.24 -7.22 1.94
CA THR A 9 3.09 -8.02 2.80
C THR A 9 4.45 -7.32 2.81
N PHE A 10 4.78 -6.63 3.90
CA PHE A 10 6.16 -6.26 4.20
C PHE A 10 6.95 -7.58 4.31
N ILE A 11 7.64 -7.95 3.24
CA ILE A 11 8.71 -8.94 3.32
C ILE A 11 9.97 -8.09 3.48
N ASP A 12 10.44 -7.97 4.72
CA ASP A 12 11.85 -7.66 4.96
C ASP A 12 12.66 -8.64 4.12
N VAL A 13 13.43 -8.11 3.15
CA VAL A 13 14.34 -8.93 2.36
C VAL A 13 15.48 -9.32 3.29
N PRO A 14 15.57 -10.58 3.75
CA PRO A 14 16.76 -11.00 4.47
C PRO A 14 17.90 -10.95 3.47
N SER A 15 19.10 -10.61 3.93
CA SER A 15 20.33 -10.91 3.19
C SER A 15 20.22 -12.32 2.61
N VAL A 16 20.36 -12.46 1.29
CA VAL A 16 20.26 -13.76 0.60
C VAL A 16 21.35 -14.66 1.16
N ASP A 17 20.98 -15.50 2.13
CA ASP A 17 21.84 -16.53 2.68
C ASP A 17 21.66 -17.84 1.89
N GLU A 18 22.49 -18.81 2.23
CA GLU A 18 22.55 -20.14 1.62
C GLU A 18 21.26 -20.97 1.81
N ASN A 19 20.18 -20.43 2.39
CA ASN A 19 18.88 -21.08 2.61
C ASN A 19 17.70 -20.40 1.90
N SER A 20 17.95 -19.46 0.98
CA SER A 20 16.91 -18.76 0.18
C SER A 20 16.09 -19.61 -0.81
N LEU A 21 16.15 -20.95 -0.72
CA LEU A 21 15.31 -21.85 -1.51
C LEU A 21 13.94 -22.00 -0.83
N ASN A 22 12.86 -21.81 -1.59
CA ASN A 22 11.54 -22.20 -1.08
C ASN A 22 11.46 -23.73 -1.05
N HIS A 23 10.67 -24.31 -0.14
CA HIS A 23 10.45 -25.77 -0.04
C HIS A 23 9.91 -26.43 -1.34
N HIS A 24 9.58 -25.66 -2.37
CA HIS A 24 9.06 -26.10 -3.66
C HIS A 24 10.08 -26.07 -4.81
N ASP A 25 11.30 -25.58 -4.57
CA ASP A 25 12.36 -25.54 -5.57
C ASP A 25 13.03 -26.93 -5.69
N VAL A 26 12.94 -27.54 -6.87
CA VAL A 26 13.55 -28.86 -7.16
C VAL A 26 14.80 -28.66 -7.99
N LEU A 27 15.89 -29.29 -7.55
CA LEU A 27 17.19 -29.30 -8.24
C LEU A 27 17.41 -30.65 -8.94
N ASP A 28 18.02 -30.63 -10.12
CA ASP A 28 18.52 -31.85 -10.77
C ASP A 28 19.86 -32.32 -10.17
N ASN A 29 20.37 -33.45 -10.66
CA ASN A 29 21.64 -34.05 -10.22
C ASN A 29 22.88 -33.16 -10.53
N GLU A 30 22.71 -32.11 -11.33
CA GLU A 30 23.73 -31.13 -11.70
C GLU A 30 23.50 -29.78 -10.97
N ASN A 31 22.61 -29.77 -9.96
CA ASN A 31 22.30 -28.64 -9.10
C ASN A 31 21.65 -27.45 -9.85
N ARG A 32 20.82 -27.74 -10.87
CA ARG A 32 20.05 -26.76 -11.65
C ARG A 32 18.56 -26.81 -11.31
N LEU A 33 17.91 -25.65 -11.36
CA LEU A 33 16.48 -25.50 -11.07
C LEU A 33 15.63 -26.12 -12.19
N VAL A 34 14.73 -27.06 -11.85
CA VAL A 34 13.90 -27.76 -12.85
C VAL A 34 12.39 -27.51 -12.73
N ASN A 35 11.94 -26.80 -11.68
CA ASN A 35 10.51 -26.61 -11.39
C ASN A 35 10.00 -25.16 -11.61
N SER A 36 10.77 -24.30 -12.25
CA SER A 36 10.33 -22.94 -12.58
C SER A 36 10.13 -22.78 -14.08
N VAL A 37 8.95 -22.32 -14.50
CA VAL A 37 8.65 -21.97 -15.91
C VAL A 37 9.62 -20.91 -16.44
N GLN A 38 10.19 -20.09 -15.55
CA GLN A 38 10.99 -18.92 -15.89
C GLN A 38 12.50 -19.09 -15.63
N PHE A 39 12.88 -20.04 -14.78
CA PHE A 39 14.27 -20.26 -14.35
C PHE A 39 14.77 -21.70 -14.59
N ASN A 40 14.06 -22.47 -15.42
CA ASN A 40 14.41 -23.86 -15.74
C ASN A 40 15.80 -23.96 -16.37
N GLY A 41 16.64 -24.86 -15.86
CA GLY A 41 17.99 -25.13 -16.34
C GLY A 41 19.08 -24.15 -15.86
N LEU A 42 18.74 -23.16 -15.03
CA LEU A 42 19.74 -22.28 -14.42
C LEU A 42 20.42 -22.98 -13.24
N THR A 43 21.73 -22.77 -13.09
CA THR A 43 22.43 -23.16 -11.87
C THR A 43 21.93 -22.33 -10.68
N ARG A 44 22.14 -22.82 -9.46
CA ARG A 44 21.71 -22.12 -8.24
C ARG A 44 22.20 -20.66 -8.16
N GLU A 45 23.44 -20.40 -8.55
CA GLU A 45 24.02 -19.05 -8.51
C GLU A 45 23.41 -18.14 -9.60
N GLU A 46 23.16 -18.67 -10.78
CA GLU A 46 22.51 -17.94 -11.88
C GLU A 46 21.04 -17.66 -11.58
N GLY A 47 20.34 -18.61 -10.97
CA GLY A 47 18.96 -18.45 -10.52
C GLY A 47 18.83 -17.39 -9.43
N ALA A 48 19.73 -17.40 -8.43
CA ALA A 48 19.76 -16.38 -7.39
C ALA A 48 20.07 -14.99 -7.97
N LYS A 49 21.04 -14.86 -8.89
CA LYS A 49 21.33 -13.60 -9.58
C LYS A 49 20.15 -13.14 -10.44
N ALA A 50 19.46 -14.04 -11.13
CA ALA A 50 18.30 -13.73 -11.95
C ALA A 50 17.11 -13.25 -11.10
N ILE A 51 16.86 -13.88 -9.95
CA ILE A 51 15.83 -13.46 -8.99
C ILE A 51 16.17 -12.10 -8.40
N THR A 52 17.42 -11.89 -7.97
CA THR A 52 17.88 -10.59 -7.44
C THR A 52 17.76 -9.49 -8.49
N GLN A 53 18.18 -9.74 -9.74
CA GLN A 53 18.00 -8.78 -10.83
C GLN A 53 16.54 -8.52 -11.17
N LEU A 54 15.66 -9.53 -11.11
CA LEU A 54 14.22 -9.36 -11.31
C LEU A 54 13.57 -8.56 -10.18
N LEU A 55 14.00 -8.76 -8.94
CA LEU A 55 13.54 -8.01 -7.78
C LEU A 55 14.07 -6.57 -7.80
N GLU A 56 15.32 -6.35 -8.16
CA GLU A 56 15.91 -5.02 -8.41
C GLU A 56 15.21 -4.30 -9.57
N TRP A 57 14.92 -5.01 -10.67
CA TRP A 57 14.12 -4.47 -11.78
C TRP A 57 12.70 -4.16 -11.34
N ARG A 58 12.06 -5.03 -10.53
CA ARG A 58 10.73 -4.77 -9.97
C ARG A 58 10.74 -3.50 -9.12
N TRP A 59 11.79 -3.31 -8.30
CA TRP A 59 12.03 -2.11 -7.49
C TRP A 59 12.24 -0.85 -8.34
N LEU A 60 13.06 -0.94 -9.40
CA LEU A 60 13.33 0.18 -10.31
C LEU A 60 12.11 0.58 -11.14
N VAL A 61 11.24 -0.37 -11.49
CA VAL A 61 9.98 -0.10 -12.22
C VAL A 61 8.94 0.56 -11.31
N THR A 62 8.95 0.31 -10.00
CA THR A 62 8.14 1.05 -9.02
C THR A 62 8.72 2.41 -8.63
N TYR A 63 10.04 2.60 -8.72
CA TYR A 63 10.67 3.91 -8.48
C TYR A 63 10.67 4.78 -9.74
N GLN A 64 9.49 5.22 -10.18
CA GLN A 64 9.39 6.25 -11.22
C GLN A 64 9.86 7.60 -10.66
N LYS A 65 11.15 7.92 -10.81
CA LYS A 65 11.66 9.27 -10.55
C LYS A 65 10.89 10.28 -11.42
N PRO A 66 10.20 11.28 -10.85
CA PRO A 66 9.35 12.16 -11.63
C PRO A 66 10.18 12.90 -12.70
N LYS A 67 9.70 12.85 -13.95
CA LYS A 67 10.41 13.30 -15.16
C LYS A 67 10.79 14.79 -15.15
N ASN A 68 10.14 15.60 -14.32
CA ASN A 68 10.33 17.05 -14.23
C ASN A 68 10.50 17.53 -12.78
N LEU A 69 11.71 17.42 -12.24
CA LEU A 69 12.06 17.86 -10.88
C LEU A 69 12.15 19.39 -10.74
N LYS A 70 12.55 20.09 -11.80
CA LYS A 70 12.66 21.55 -11.77
C LYS A 70 11.28 22.18 -11.93
N THR A 71 10.97 23.14 -11.08
CA THR A 71 9.73 23.89 -11.11
C THR A 71 9.99 25.34 -10.66
N THR A 72 8.95 26.17 -10.67
CA THR A 72 9.01 27.55 -10.17
C THR A 72 8.27 27.62 -8.84
N TYR A 73 8.82 28.37 -7.89
CA TYR A 73 8.19 28.54 -6.58
C TYR A 73 6.91 29.38 -6.71
N PRO A 74 5.73 28.91 -6.29
CA PRO A 74 4.46 29.57 -6.58
C PRO A 74 4.29 30.94 -5.91
N LYS A 75 5.02 31.26 -4.84
CA LYS A 75 4.89 32.57 -4.18
C LYS A 75 5.83 33.65 -4.73
N CYS A 76 6.98 33.28 -5.31
CA CYS A 76 7.98 34.27 -5.74
C CYS A 76 8.61 34.01 -7.12
N GLY A 77 8.27 32.91 -7.80
CA GLY A 77 8.71 32.60 -9.16
C GLY A 77 10.16 32.11 -9.29
N SER A 78 10.88 31.96 -8.17
CA SER A 78 12.26 31.47 -8.18
C SER A 78 12.34 30.01 -8.65
N VAL A 79 13.53 29.60 -9.10
CA VAL A 79 13.80 28.20 -9.45
C VAL A 79 13.72 27.34 -8.19
N ALA A 80 12.91 26.29 -8.24
CA ALA A 80 12.69 25.34 -7.16
C ALA A 80 12.78 23.90 -7.67
N THR A 81 12.97 22.97 -6.74
CA THR A 81 12.93 21.53 -7.01
C THR A 81 11.71 20.94 -6.33
N ARG A 82 10.97 20.08 -7.04
CA ARG A 82 9.84 19.34 -6.47
C ARG A 82 10.33 18.35 -5.43
N GLU A 83 9.54 18.15 -4.38
CA GLU A 83 9.73 17.06 -3.44
C GLU A 83 9.71 15.73 -4.19
N THR A 84 10.66 14.86 -3.87
CA THR A 84 10.81 13.54 -4.51
C THR A 84 10.25 12.42 -3.67
N ASP A 85 10.10 12.66 -2.37
CA ASP A 85 9.61 11.65 -1.45
C ASP A 85 8.13 11.36 -1.74
N ALA A 86 7.83 10.07 -1.91
CA ALA A 86 6.47 9.60 -2.03
C ALA A 86 5.84 9.53 -0.63
N ILE A 87 4.58 9.92 -0.53
CA ILE A 87 3.81 9.76 0.69
C ILE A 87 3.51 8.25 0.86
N ASP A 88 3.59 7.78 2.10
CA ASP A 88 3.30 6.38 2.43
C ASP A 88 1.88 5.98 2.02
N THR A 89 1.73 4.76 1.50
CA THR A 89 0.46 4.11 1.14
C THR A 89 -0.61 4.13 2.24
N PHE A 90 -0.21 4.19 3.51
CA PHE A 90 -1.14 4.31 4.62
C PHE A 90 -1.98 5.58 4.49
N VAL A 91 -1.42 6.68 4.00
CA VAL A 91 -2.14 7.95 3.85
C VAL A 91 -3.37 7.78 2.98
N ASP A 92 -3.27 7.06 1.88
CA ASP A 92 -4.42 6.78 1.00
C ASP A 92 -5.50 5.97 1.74
N SER A 93 -5.08 4.97 2.51
CA SER A 93 -6.00 4.13 3.28
C SER A 93 -6.69 4.87 4.44
N THR A 94 -6.16 5.99 4.94
CA THR A 94 -6.74 6.69 6.11
C THR A 94 -8.09 7.36 5.85
N TRP A 95 -8.43 7.66 4.60
CA TRP A 95 -9.60 8.48 4.27
C TRP A 95 -10.42 7.94 3.09
N TYR A 96 -10.07 6.78 2.53
CA TYR A 96 -10.75 6.18 1.38
C TYR A 96 -12.28 6.04 1.54
N PHE A 97 -12.76 5.77 2.76
CA PHE A 97 -14.19 5.64 3.06
C PHE A 97 -14.95 6.95 2.82
N LEU A 98 -14.30 8.11 2.99
CA LEU A 98 -14.89 9.41 2.64
C LEU A 98 -15.04 9.55 1.13
N ARG A 99 -14.08 9.02 0.37
CA ARG A 99 -14.10 9.10 -1.10
C ARG A 99 -15.19 8.24 -1.72
N TYR A 100 -15.58 7.12 -1.08
CA TYR A 100 -16.67 6.28 -1.57
C TYR A 100 -18.03 6.97 -1.58
N ILE A 101 -18.22 8.02 -0.78
CA ILE A 101 -19.45 8.81 -0.75
C ILE A 101 -19.69 9.52 -2.09
N ASN A 102 -18.62 10.02 -2.72
CA ASN A 102 -18.69 10.64 -4.05
C ASN A 102 -17.35 10.47 -4.82
N PRO A 103 -17.12 9.31 -5.44
CA PRO A 103 -15.82 8.98 -6.02
C PRO A 103 -15.47 9.76 -7.29
N MET A 104 -16.45 10.40 -7.93
CA MET A 104 -16.28 11.10 -9.21
C MET A 104 -16.08 12.62 -9.07
N ASP A 105 -16.14 13.18 -7.86
CA ASP A 105 -15.95 14.62 -7.65
C ASP A 105 -14.49 15.03 -7.82
N ALA A 106 -14.15 15.70 -8.92
CA ALA A 106 -12.79 16.15 -9.18
C ALA A 106 -12.39 17.42 -8.40
N ASN A 107 -13.36 18.13 -7.81
CA ASN A 107 -13.14 19.47 -7.28
C ASN A 107 -13.11 19.50 -5.75
N ASN A 108 -13.79 18.57 -5.09
CA ASN A 108 -13.86 18.50 -3.63
C ASN A 108 -13.31 17.16 -3.11
N ILE A 109 -12.63 17.25 -1.96
CA ILE A 109 -12.18 16.07 -1.21
C ILE A 109 -13.40 15.29 -0.69
N VAL A 110 -14.35 16.01 -0.07
CA VAL A 110 -15.58 15.47 0.50
C VAL A 110 -16.74 16.42 0.22
N ASN A 111 -17.88 15.90 -0.26
CA ASN A 111 -19.13 16.64 -0.31
C ASN A 111 -19.80 16.60 1.08
N LYS A 112 -19.90 17.75 1.74
CA LYS A 112 -20.37 17.85 3.13
C LYS A 112 -21.82 17.38 3.32
N ASP A 113 -22.69 17.66 2.35
CA ASP A 113 -24.11 17.29 2.41
C ASP A 113 -24.29 15.78 2.32
N LEU A 114 -23.53 15.13 1.42
CA LEU A 114 -23.52 13.67 1.32
C LEU A 114 -22.82 13.05 2.53
N ALA A 115 -21.72 13.62 2.99
CA ALA A 115 -21.01 13.15 4.18
C ALA A 115 -21.90 13.16 5.43
N SER A 116 -22.79 14.14 5.56
CA SER A 116 -23.75 14.23 6.67
C SER A 116 -24.82 13.13 6.64
N GLN A 117 -25.03 12.50 5.48
CA GLN A 117 -25.99 11.40 5.32
C GLN A 117 -25.36 10.03 5.53
N TRP A 118 -24.08 9.88 5.15
CA TRP A 118 -23.40 8.58 5.11
C TRP A 118 -22.44 8.33 6.28
N LEU A 119 -22.06 9.37 7.03
CA LEU A 119 -21.16 9.25 8.17
C LEU A 119 -21.89 9.36 9.51
N PRO A 120 -21.40 8.68 10.56
CA PRO A 120 -20.23 7.81 10.58
C PRO A 120 -20.49 6.45 9.88
N VAL A 121 -19.41 5.73 9.54
CA VAL A 121 -19.54 4.36 9.05
C VAL A 121 -20.03 3.48 10.20
N TYR A 122 -21.23 2.93 10.05
CA TYR A 122 -21.90 2.22 11.14
C TYR A 122 -21.19 0.92 11.55
N PHE A 123 -20.82 0.09 10.58
CA PHE A 123 -20.03 -1.12 10.80
C PHE A 123 -18.75 -1.09 9.98
N TYR A 124 -17.61 -1.14 10.66
CA TYR A 124 -16.32 -1.36 10.07
C TYR A 124 -15.83 -2.78 10.40
N LEU A 125 -15.63 -3.58 9.35
CA LEU A 125 -15.16 -4.96 9.45
C LEU A 125 -13.70 -5.00 8.98
N GLY A 126 -12.79 -5.45 9.85
CA GLY A 126 -11.37 -5.53 9.53
C GLY A 126 -10.63 -6.55 10.39
N GLY A 127 -9.40 -6.90 10.01
CA GLY A 127 -8.54 -7.73 10.84
C GLY A 127 -7.89 -6.93 11.97
N ILE A 128 -7.53 -7.60 13.07
CA ILE A 128 -6.89 -6.96 14.23
C ILE A 128 -5.49 -6.41 13.89
N GLU A 129 -4.85 -6.96 12.86
CA GLU A 129 -3.56 -6.52 12.33
C GLU A 129 -3.58 -5.05 11.86
N HIS A 130 -4.75 -4.51 11.51
CA HIS A 130 -4.91 -3.12 11.11
C HIS A 130 -5.29 -2.18 12.26
N ALA A 131 -5.45 -2.70 13.47
CA ALA A 131 -6.01 -1.94 14.60
C ALA A 131 -5.10 -0.81 15.10
N VAL A 132 -3.78 -0.94 14.98
CA VAL A 132 -2.84 0.06 15.54
C VAL A 132 -2.50 1.15 14.54
N LEU A 133 -2.24 0.82 13.27
CA LEU A 133 -1.80 1.82 12.28
C LEU A 133 -2.98 2.47 11.56
N HIS A 134 -3.74 1.67 10.79
CA HIS A 134 -4.80 2.20 9.93
C HIS A 134 -5.92 2.87 10.73
N LEU A 135 -6.42 2.25 11.80
CA LEU A 135 -7.51 2.83 12.59
C LEU A 135 -7.06 4.10 13.32
N LEU A 136 -5.85 4.14 13.85
CA LEU A 136 -5.31 5.33 14.52
C LEU A 136 -5.19 6.49 13.53
N TYR A 137 -4.60 6.25 12.36
CA TYR A 137 -4.43 7.29 11.35
C TYR A 137 -5.75 7.74 10.74
N SER A 138 -6.71 6.83 10.54
CA SER A 138 -8.06 7.18 10.09
C SER A 138 -8.77 8.11 11.07
N ARG A 139 -8.64 7.84 12.39
CA ARG A 139 -9.18 8.73 13.42
C ARG A 139 -8.47 10.08 13.43
N PHE A 140 -7.14 10.10 13.34
CA PHE A 140 -6.38 11.35 13.29
C PHE A 140 -6.82 12.25 12.12
N ILE A 141 -6.92 11.71 10.91
CA ILE A 141 -7.37 12.46 9.73
C ILE A 141 -8.82 12.91 9.90
N MET A 142 -9.69 12.08 10.46
CA MET A 142 -11.09 12.45 10.70
C MET A 142 -11.22 13.62 11.68
N HIS A 143 -10.45 13.62 12.77
CA HIS A 143 -10.43 14.74 13.73
C HIS A 143 -9.90 16.01 13.06
N PHE A 144 -8.82 15.92 12.29
CA PHE A 144 -8.29 17.05 11.54
C PHE A 144 -9.32 17.63 10.57
N LEU A 145 -9.99 16.77 9.77
CA LEU A 145 -11.02 17.19 8.82
C LEU A 145 -12.26 17.79 9.51
N TYR A 146 -12.58 17.31 10.71
CA TYR A 146 -13.66 17.85 11.52
C TYR A 146 -13.32 19.25 12.04
N ASP A 147 -12.10 19.43 12.55
CA ASP A 147 -11.64 20.72 13.09
C ASP A 147 -11.59 21.83 12.03
N ILE A 148 -11.27 21.49 10.76
CA ILE A 148 -11.35 22.43 9.63
C ILE A 148 -12.74 22.52 8.99
N GLY A 149 -13.74 21.81 9.53
CA GLY A 149 -15.15 21.90 9.12
C GLY A 149 -15.53 21.18 7.82
N VAL A 150 -14.65 20.30 7.31
CA VAL A 150 -14.86 19.54 6.06
C VAL A 150 -15.81 18.37 6.24
N VAL A 151 -15.73 17.69 7.38
CA VAL A 151 -16.63 16.58 7.73
C VAL A 151 -17.56 16.96 8.90
N PRO A 152 -18.77 16.36 8.98
CA PRO A 152 -19.76 16.70 9.99
C PRO A 152 -19.60 15.95 11.31
N VAL A 153 -18.79 14.88 11.34
CA VAL A 153 -18.60 14.03 12.53
C VAL A 153 -17.11 13.87 12.84
N LYS A 154 -16.79 13.59 14.10
CA LYS A 154 -15.41 13.55 14.61
C LYS A 154 -14.77 12.16 14.52
N GLU A 155 -15.56 11.10 14.69
CA GLU A 155 -15.10 9.71 14.62
C GLU A 155 -15.58 9.04 13.33
N PRO A 156 -14.73 8.29 12.62
CA PRO A 156 -15.08 7.72 11.31
C PRO A 156 -15.93 6.45 11.40
N PHE A 157 -15.76 5.65 12.46
CA PHE A 157 -16.40 4.34 12.62
C PHE A 157 -17.18 4.28 13.93
N GLU A 158 -18.45 3.88 13.88
CA GLU A 158 -19.28 3.72 15.08
C GLU A 158 -19.06 2.37 15.77
N LYS A 159 -18.99 1.29 14.99
CA LYS A 159 -18.73 -0.07 15.50
C LYS A 159 -17.61 -0.72 14.70
N LEU A 160 -16.60 -1.18 15.42
CA LEU A 160 -15.51 -1.99 14.88
C LEU A 160 -15.78 -3.47 15.20
N ILE A 161 -15.81 -4.31 14.18
CA ILE A 161 -15.88 -5.75 14.32
C ILE A 161 -14.60 -6.34 13.74
N THR A 162 -13.81 -6.98 14.60
CA THR A 162 -12.57 -7.62 14.20
C THR A 162 -12.81 -9.08 13.81
N GLN A 163 -12.52 -9.45 12.57
CA GLN A 163 -12.56 -10.87 12.18
C GLN A 163 -11.32 -11.59 12.73
N ALA A 164 -11.53 -12.70 13.42
CA ALA A 164 -10.44 -13.59 13.81
C ALA A 164 -9.87 -14.28 12.56
N GLN A 165 -8.54 -14.44 12.49
CA GLN A 165 -7.93 -15.23 11.45
C GLN A 165 -8.49 -16.64 11.49
N LYS A 166 -8.90 -17.16 10.33
CA LYS A 166 -9.37 -18.52 10.22
C LYS A 166 -8.15 -19.44 10.31
N ASP A 167 -8.03 -20.18 11.41
CA ASP A 167 -7.07 -21.28 11.49
C ASP A 167 -7.42 -22.29 10.39
N ILE A 168 -6.57 -22.41 9.37
CA ILE A 168 -6.76 -23.34 8.25
C ILE A 168 -6.42 -24.80 8.66
N CYS A 169 -6.05 -25.02 9.91
CA CYS A 169 -5.71 -26.32 10.47
C CYS A 169 -6.72 -26.74 11.55
N SER A 170 -7.90 -27.21 11.15
CA SER A 170 -8.85 -27.90 12.05
C SER A 170 -9.50 -29.08 11.34
#